data_AF-A0A4Y3RIT2-F1
#
_entry.id   AF-A0A4Y3RIT2-F1
#
_cell.length_a   1.000
_cell.length_b   1.000
_cell.length_c   1.000
_cell.angle_alpha   90.00
_cell.angle_beta   90.00
_cell.angle_gamma   90.00
#
_symmetry.space_group_name_H-M   'P 1'
#
loop_
_entity.id
_entity.type
_entity.pdbx_description
1 polymer ?
#
loop_
_entity_poly.entity_id
_entity_poly.type
_entity_poly.pdbx_seq_one_letter_code
_entity_poly.pdbx_strand_id
1 'polypeptide(L)'
;MRYLHQAEALTPAGAWTLEFIGVRPDNMGRGAGRFLLDHILAATTAPAGFFLTTADPANVPLYRRFGFTELQRTVLGPLTVTAMARPGLT
;
A
#
# COMPACT_ATOMS: atom_id res chain seq x y z
N MET A 1 0.25 19.38 -2.08
CA MET A 1 -0.04 19.10 -0.64
C MET A 1 1.24 18.59 0.00
N ARG A 2 1.75 19.22 1.08
CA ARG A 2 3.09 18.92 1.66
C ARG A 2 3.31 17.45 2.05
N TYR A 3 2.23 16.75 2.42
CA TYR A 3 2.27 15.35 2.83
C TYR A 3 2.59 14.38 1.68
N LEU A 4 1.97 14.55 0.50
CA LEU A 4 2.20 13.65 -0.65
C LEU A 4 3.69 13.59 -1.00
N HIS A 5 4.37 14.74 -1.01
CA HIS A 5 5.81 14.80 -1.23
C HIS A 5 6.65 14.12 -0.13
N GLN A 6 6.21 14.12 1.13
CA GLN A 6 6.91 13.40 2.20
C GLN A 6 6.72 11.88 2.10
N ALA A 7 5.53 11.42 1.70
CA ALA A 7 5.28 10.01 1.43
C ALA A 7 6.03 9.52 0.19
N GLU A 8 6.02 10.29 -0.90
CA GLU A 8 6.77 10.02 -2.12
C GLU A 8 8.28 9.89 -1.85
N ALA A 9 8.84 10.69 -0.94
CA ALA A 9 10.24 10.60 -0.54
C ALA A 9 10.64 9.26 0.11
N LEU A 10 9.66 8.50 0.63
CA LEU A 10 9.88 7.15 1.18
C LEU A 10 9.74 6.05 0.14
N THR A 11 9.30 6.38 -1.08
CA THR A 11 9.11 5.41 -2.15
C THR A 11 10.47 4.88 -2.59
N PRO A 12 10.73 3.56 -2.53
CA PRO A 12 11.96 3.00 -3.07
C PRO A 12 12.13 3.37 -4.54
N ALA A 13 13.35 3.69 -4.96
CA ALA A 13 13.62 4.13 -6.32
C ALA A 13 13.15 3.09 -7.35
N GLY A 14 12.25 3.50 -8.25
CA GLY A 14 11.69 2.66 -9.31
C GLY A 14 10.52 1.77 -8.88
N ALA A 15 10.09 1.79 -7.61
CA ALA A 15 8.93 1.03 -7.17
C ALA A 15 7.62 1.59 -7.75
N TRP A 16 6.64 0.72 -7.95
CA TRP A 16 5.28 1.13 -8.29
C TRP A 16 4.55 1.67 -7.06
N THR A 17 3.83 2.79 -7.19
CA THR A 17 2.94 3.26 -6.12
C THR A 17 1.53 2.73 -6.30
N LEU A 18 1.02 1.99 -5.32
CA LEU A 18 -0.40 1.67 -5.21
C LEU A 18 -1.13 2.84 -4.55
N GLU A 19 -1.61 3.76 -5.38
CA GLU A 19 -2.31 4.98 -4.93
C GLU A 19 -3.66 4.67 -4.28
N PHE A 20 -4.53 3.95 -4.98
CA PHE A 20 -5.87 3.63 -4.50
C PHE A 20 -6.29 2.22 -4.88
N ILE A 21 -6.86 1.52 -3.91
CA ILE A 21 -7.59 0.27 -4.10
C ILE A 21 -8.79 0.28 -3.17
N GLY A 22 -9.94 -0.14 -3.70
CA GLY A 22 -11.18 -0.12 -2.94
C GLY A 22 -12.17 -1.14 -3.48
N VAL A 23 -13.04 -1.59 -2.58
CA VAL A 23 -14.18 -2.43 -2.90
C VAL A 23 -15.42 -1.69 -2.41
N ARG A 24 -16.51 -1.77 -3.18
CA ARG A 24 -17.81 -1.22 -2.73
C ARG A 24 -18.20 -1.82 -1.37
N PRO A 25 -18.75 -1.04 -0.42
CA PRO A 25 -19.14 -1.54 0.90
C PRO A 25 -19.99 -2.82 0.86
N ASP A 26 -20.98 -2.88 -0.04
CA ASP A 26 -21.87 -4.04 -0.22
C ASP A 26 -21.16 -5.33 -0.65
N ASN A 27 -19.91 -5.23 -1.11
CA ASN A 27 -19.06 -6.33 -1.57
C ASN A 27 -17.88 -6.61 -0.62
N MET A 28 -17.79 -5.93 0.52
CA MET A 28 -16.77 -6.19 1.54
C MET A 28 -16.95 -7.57 2.20
N GLY A 29 -15.88 -8.11 2.79
CA GLY A 29 -15.90 -9.40 3.49
C GLY A 29 -15.98 -10.63 2.57
N ARG A 30 -16.05 -10.44 1.24
CA ARG A 30 -16.19 -11.52 0.24
C ARG A 30 -14.89 -11.85 -0.49
N GLY A 31 -13.76 -11.34 -0.03
CA GLY A 31 -12.44 -11.60 -0.63
C GLY A 31 -12.07 -10.74 -1.84
N ALA A 32 -12.94 -9.84 -2.30
CA ALA A 32 -12.68 -8.99 -3.48
C ALA A 32 -11.39 -8.15 -3.36
N GLY A 33 -11.11 -7.57 -2.19
CA GLY A 33 -9.88 -6.79 -1.97
C GLY A 33 -8.62 -7.64 -2.09
N ARG A 34 -8.68 -8.90 -1.61
CA ARG A 34 -7.59 -9.85 -1.79
C ARG A 34 -7.40 -10.21 -3.25
N PHE A 35 -8.50 -10.52 -3.96
CA PHE A 35 -8.45 -10.84 -5.38
C PHE A 35 -7.80 -9.71 -6.20
N LEU A 36 -8.20 -8.46 -5.95
CA LEU A 36 -7.64 -7.30 -6.64
C LEU A 36 -6.15 -7.13 -6.35
N LEU A 37 -5.72 -7.26 -5.09
CA LEU A 37 -4.30 -7.17 -4.72
C LEU A 37 -3.48 -8.30 -5.35
N ASP A 38 -3.94 -9.56 -5.23
CA ASP A 38 -3.25 -10.70 -5.85
C ASP A 38 -3.10 -10.50 -7.37
N HIS A 39 -4.17 -10.03 -8.04
CA HIS A 39 -4.16 -9.76 -9.47
C HIS A 39 -3.15 -8.66 -9.85
N ILE A 40 -3.17 -7.50 -9.18
CA ILE A 40 -2.25 -6.38 -9.48
C ILE A 40 -0.79 -6.80 -9.26
N LEU A 41 -0.52 -7.48 -8.15
CA LEU A 41 0.84 -7.90 -7.80
C LEU A 41 1.38 -8.99 -8.73
N ALA A 42 0.51 -9.84 -9.30
CA ALA A 42 0.91 -10.85 -10.27
C ALA A 42 1.04 -10.31 -11.70
N ALA A 43 0.18 -9.36 -12.09
CA ALA A 43 0.15 -8.81 -13.44
C ALA A 43 1.21 -7.73 -13.69
N THR A 44 1.81 -7.18 -12.63
CA THR A 44 2.74 -6.06 -12.75
C THR A 44 4.18 -6.52 -12.56
N THR A 45 5.01 -6.36 -13.59
CA THR A 45 6.47 -6.53 -13.48
C THR A 45 7.05 -5.39 -12.64
N ALA A 46 7.51 -5.71 -11.44
CA ALA A 46 7.93 -4.73 -10.44
C ALA A 46 9.26 -5.15 -9.80
N PRO A 47 10.41 -5.04 -10.51
CA PRO A 47 11.71 -5.46 -9.97
C PRO A 47 12.14 -4.61 -8.77
N ALA A 48 11.73 -3.35 -8.71
CA ALA A 48 11.93 -2.46 -7.55
C ALA A 48 10.80 -2.57 -6.50
N GLY A 49 9.78 -3.40 -6.75
CA GLY A 49 8.70 -3.65 -5.81
C GLY A 49 7.56 -2.63 -5.87
N PHE A 50 6.83 -2.54 -4.77
CA PHE A 50 5.65 -1.70 -4.61
C PHE A 50 5.74 -0.86 -3.34
N PHE A 51 5.13 0.32 -3.38
CA PHE A 51 4.97 1.26 -2.28
C PHE A 51 3.50 1.64 -2.11
N LEU A 52 3.08 1.88 -0.88
CA LEU A 52 1.76 2.44 -0.59
C LEU A 52 1.79 3.28 0.69
N THR A 53 0.75 4.10 0.86
CA THR A 53 0.42 4.67 2.16
C THR A 53 -1.02 4.35 2.55
N THR A 54 -1.29 4.21 3.86
CA THR A 54 -2.65 4.03 4.37
C THR A 54 -2.87 4.82 5.65
N ALA A 55 -3.97 5.57 5.71
CA ALA A 55 -4.43 6.26 6.92
C ALA A 55 -5.35 5.39 7.79
N ASP A 56 -5.82 4.25 7.25
CA ASP A 56 -6.63 3.30 8.01
C ASP A 56 -5.72 2.21 8.62
N PRO A 57 -5.61 2.13 9.96
CA PRO A 57 -4.79 1.12 10.62
C PRO A 57 -5.31 -0.31 10.39
N ALA A 58 -6.60 -0.51 10.04
CA ALA A 58 -7.15 -1.82 9.73
C ALA A 58 -6.58 -2.40 8.41
N ASN A 59 -6.04 -1.56 7.53
CA ASN A 59 -5.41 -2.01 6.29
C ASN A 59 -3.98 -2.55 6.50
N VAL A 60 -3.29 -2.16 7.58
CA VAL A 60 -1.88 -2.55 7.80
C VAL A 60 -1.73 -4.07 7.92
N PRO A 61 -2.54 -4.80 8.72
CA PRO A 61 -2.49 -6.27 8.75
C PRO A 61 -2.84 -6.93 7.40
N LEU A 62 -3.70 -6.31 6.59
CA LEU A 62 -4.02 -6.79 5.24
C LEU A 62 -2.76 -6.73 4.38
N TYR A 63 -2.12 -5.56 4.24
CA TYR A 63 -0.95 -5.39 3.39
C TYR A 63 0.25 -6.23 3.83
N ARG A 64 0.43 -6.45 5.14
CA ARG A 64 1.45 -7.39 5.66
C ARG A 64 1.29 -8.80 5.08
N ARG A 65 0.06 -9.29 4.90
CA ARG A 65 -0.19 -10.61 4.30
C ARG A 65 0.18 -10.68 2.82
N PHE A 66 0.37 -9.54 2.16
CA PHE A 66 0.86 -9.45 0.78
C PHE A 66 2.36 -9.17 0.68
N GLY A 67 3.08 -9.23 1.81
CA GLY A 67 4.53 -9.03 1.86
C GLY A 67 4.96 -7.57 1.96
N PHE A 68 4.04 -6.65 2.24
CA PHE A 68 4.42 -5.28 2.58
C PHE A 68 4.92 -5.18 4.02
N THR A 69 5.96 -4.40 4.24
CA THR A 69 6.50 -4.05 5.55
C THR A 69 6.31 -2.56 5.80
N GLU A 70 6.14 -2.18 7.07
CA GLU A 70 6.05 -0.75 7.44
C GLU A 70 7.42 -0.09 7.30
N LEU A 71 7.46 1.09 6.66
CA LEU A 71 8.64 1.93 6.57
C LEU A 71 8.60 3.04 7.62
N GLN A 72 7.48 3.75 7.69
CA GLN A 72 7.32 4.89 8.58
C GLN A 72 5.85 5.12 8.93
N ARG A 73 5.59 5.65 10.13
CA ARG A 73 4.31 6.25 10.51
C ARG A 73 4.48 7.75 10.67
N THR A 74 3.55 8.51 10.10
CA THR A 74 3.55 9.97 10.18
C THR A 74 2.21 10.45 10.71
N VAL A 75 2.26 11.26 11.76
CA VAL A 75 1.05 11.87 12.36
C VAL A 75 0.71 13.16 11.62
N LEU A 76 -0.53 13.26 11.17
CA LEU A 76 -1.08 14.38 10.41
C LEU A 76 -2.39 14.81 11.08
N GLY A 77 -2.28 15.63 12.13
CA GLY A 77 -3.42 15.98 12.97
C GLY A 77 -4.01 14.71 13.62
N PRO A 78 -5.30 14.40 13.40
CA PRO A 78 -5.94 13.21 13.99
C PRO A 78 -5.60 11.90 13.25
N LEU A 79 -4.97 11.97 12.08
CA LEU A 79 -4.66 10.80 11.26
C LEU A 79 -3.23 10.33 11.50
N THR A 80 -3.04 9.02 11.56
CA THR A 80 -1.71 8.41 11.43
C THR A 80 -1.64 7.71 10.09
N VAL A 81 -0.73 8.14 9.23
CA VAL A 81 -0.51 7.50 7.94
C VAL A 81 0.70 6.59 8.02
N THR A 82 0.54 5.35 7.56
CA THR A 82 1.60 4.35 7.51
C THR A 82 2.06 4.18 6.08
N ALA A 83 3.34 4.46 5.82
CA ALA A 83 4.02 4.13 4.58
C ALA A 83 4.52 2.69 4.64
N MET A 84 4.28 1.93 3.58
CA MET A 84 4.66 0.52 3.49
C MET A 84 5.27 0.19 2.14
N ALA A 85 6.19 -0.77 2.10
CA ALA A 85 6.79 -1.24 0.86
C ALA A 85 6.88 -2.76 0.81
N ARG A 86 6.80 -3.31 -0.39
CA ARG A 86 7.02 -4.71 -0.72
C ARG A 86 8.17 -4.77 -1.71
N PRO A 87 9.27 -5.52 -1.45
CA PRO A 87 10.35 -5.64 -2.40
C PRO A 87 9.89 -6.36 -3.67
N GLY A 88 10.56 -6.07 -4.79
CA GLY A 88 10.35 -6.82 -6.03
C GLY A 88 10.83 -8.27 -5.91
N LEU A 89 10.27 -9.14 -6.74
CA LEU A 89 10.86 -10.46 -6.94
C LEU A 89 12.02 -10.30 -7.94
N THR A 90 13.20 -10.80 -7.55
CA THR A 90 14.39 -10.90 -8.39
C THR A 90 14.23 -11.98 -9.45
#